data_AF-A0A8X6MHF0-F1
#
_entry.id   AF-A0A8X6MHF0-F1
#
_cell.length_a   1.000
_cell.length_b   1.000
_cell.length_c   1.000
_cell.angle_alpha   90.00
_cell.angle_beta   90.00
_cell.angle_gamma   90.00
#
_symmetry.space_group_name_H-M   'P 1'
#
loop_
_entity.id
_entity.type
_entity.pdbx_description
1 polymer ?
#
loop_
_entity_poly.entity_id
_entity_poly.type
_entity_poly.pdbx_seq_one_letter_code
_entity_poly.pdbx_strand_id
1 'polypeptide(L)'
;WDVHDFEPGRDFYNWTKRCESTGDQFNPFGVGAGRQYERHCNPENPLRCAAGDLTGKGSRINISAKKSNDKKIRNKVFYTDVQLPLSGPDKILGKGLVIHDDFAPPHRGDRLACAGIRIRHPVKASVGGWLSGPAIESNVSGVIYFSQESAFDVTEGKVELSGLAGLAGGYHVHNLWVPIDKEFPCTDDSVSGHFNPYHVNVSLGPAPGVGSNDQYEAGDLSGKHGMLDGQDVYRMPDFRDVNLPLHGPHSVVGRSVVVHKKARNFRWTCATIQPDHREDGVRKVIGLASFHKQGIAVEGFIRLVSTNGLSLASKQQITRRNTK
;
A
#
# COMPACT_ATOMS: atom_id res chain seq x y z
N TRP A 1 -4.40 24.84 7.79
CA TRP A 1 -4.35 23.69 6.87
C TRP A 1 -5.69 23.59 6.14
N ASP A 2 -5.62 23.35 4.84
CA ASP A 2 -6.75 23.45 3.92
C ASP A 2 -6.48 22.72 2.59
N VAL A 3 -7.53 22.51 1.81
CA VAL A 3 -7.47 21.96 0.45
C VAL A 3 -7.50 23.09 -0.56
N HIS A 4 -6.64 23.00 -1.57
CA HIS A 4 -6.45 23.95 -2.66
C HIS A 4 -6.82 23.33 -4.01
N ASP A 5 -7.06 24.16 -5.02
CA ASP A 5 -7.67 23.71 -6.28
C ASP A 5 -6.85 22.72 -7.11
N PHE A 6 -5.53 22.76 -7.02
CA PHE A 6 -4.63 22.00 -7.88
C PHE A 6 -3.61 21.17 -7.07
N GLU A 7 -3.13 20.07 -7.66
CA GLU A 7 -1.98 19.34 -7.12
C GLU A 7 -0.70 20.20 -7.12
N PRO A 8 0.17 20.05 -6.10
CA PRO A 8 1.43 20.77 -6.04
C PRO A 8 2.40 20.35 -7.15
N GLY A 9 3.14 21.33 -7.70
CA GLY A 9 4.13 21.11 -8.77
C GLY A 9 3.52 21.03 -10.17
N ARG A 10 2.33 21.59 -10.38
CA ARG A 10 1.74 21.77 -11.72
C ARG A 10 2.57 22.75 -12.57
N ASP A 11 3.26 23.68 -11.92
CA ASP A 11 4.25 24.57 -12.50
C ASP A 11 5.61 23.86 -12.60
N PHE A 12 5.86 23.21 -13.74
CA PHE A 12 7.06 22.39 -13.98
C PHE A 12 8.42 23.12 -13.78
N TYR A 13 8.42 24.44 -13.57
CA TYR A 13 9.60 25.30 -13.62
C TYR A 13 10.06 25.88 -12.28
N ASN A 14 9.33 25.69 -11.18
CA ASN A 14 9.69 26.32 -9.91
C ASN A 14 9.65 25.36 -8.70
N TRP A 15 10.75 24.63 -8.50
CA TRP A 15 10.89 23.71 -7.37
C TRP A 15 10.96 24.40 -6.00
N THR A 16 11.32 25.70 -5.95
CA THR A 16 11.35 26.48 -4.69
C THR A 16 9.97 27.01 -4.28
N LYS A 17 9.03 27.11 -5.22
CA LYS A 17 7.66 27.59 -4.99
C LYS A 17 6.58 26.53 -5.26
N ARG A 18 6.93 25.26 -5.05
CA ARG A 18 6.08 24.10 -5.35
C ARG A 18 4.67 24.16 -4.74
N CYS A 19 4.52 24.75 -3.55
CA CYS A 19 3.22 24.86 -2.88
C CYS A 19 2.40 26.07 -3.34
N GLU A 20 2.98 27.02 -4.08
CA GLU A 20 2.23 28.13 -4.66
C GLU A 20 1.33 27.64 -5.81
N SER A 21 1.78 26.64 -6.58
CA SER A 21 1.01 26.12 -7.71
C SER A 21 -0.22 25.30 -7.36
N THR A 22 -0.48 25.04 -6.08
CA THR A 22 -1.77 24.48 -5.66
C THR A 22 -2.92 25.46 -5.89
N GLY A 23 -2.62 26.74 -6.14
CA GLY A 23 -3.63 27.76 -6.45
C GLY A 23 -4.35 28.26 -5.19
N ASP A 24 -5.60 28.68 -5.36
CA ASP A 24 -6.44 29.19 -4.28
C ASP A 24 -7.07 28.07 -3.46
N GLN A 25 -7.63 28.44 -2.31
CA GLN A 25 -8.36 27.52 -1.45
C GLN A 25 -9.61 27.00 -2.19
N PHE A 26 -9.83 25.69 -2.11
CA PHE A 26 -10.93 25.04 -2.82
C PHE A 26 -12.29 25.54 -2.29
N ASN A 27 -13.03 26.26 -3.14
CA ASN A 27 -14.30 26.86 -2.76
C ASN A 27 -15.34 26.79 -3.90
N PRO A 28 -15.83 25.59 -4.24
CA PRO A 28 -16.72 25.38 -5.39
C PRO A 28 -18.07 26.10 -5.21
N PHE A 29 -18.48 26.36 -3.97
CA PHE A 29 -19.77 27.01 -3.66
C PHE A 29 -19.65 28.52 -3.45
N GLY A 30 -18.45 29.11 -3.62
CA GLY A 30 -18.22 30.55 -3.45
C GLY A 30 -18.58 31.07 -2.06
N VAL A 31 -18.44 30.23 -1.02
CA VAL A 31 -18.80 30.60 0.35
C VAL A 31 -17.79 31.61 0.87
N GLY A 32 -18.26 32.68 1.51
CA GLY A 32 -17.34 33.53 2.28
C GLY A 32 -16.55 34.58 1.50
N ALA A 33 -16.95 34.95 0.28
CA ALA A 33 -16.33 36.02 -0.51
C ALA A 33 -16.50 37.46 0.07
N GLY A 34 -16.70 37.62 1.39
CA GLY A 34 -17.00 38.90 2.05
C GLY A 34 -16.34 39.07 3.43
N ARG A 35 -16.29 40.32 3.92
CA ARG A 35 -15.58 40.77 5.15
C ARG A 35 -15.99 40.11 6.48
N GLN A 36 -16.95 39.18 6.48
CA GLN A 36 -17.46 38.52 7.69
C GLN A 36 -17.22 37.02 7.72
N TYR A 37 -16.38 36.49 6.81
CA TYR A 37 -16.10 35.06 6.72
C TYR A 37 -15.74 34.44 8.08
N GLU A 38 -14.82 35.06 8.82
CA GLU A 38 -14.33 34.59 10.12
C GLU A 38 -15.41 34.54 11.22
N ARG A 39 -16.52 35.27 11.07
CA ARG A 39 -17.63 35.23 12.03
C ARG A 39 -18.60 34.09 11.74
N HIS A 40 -18.76 33.74 10.46
CA HIS A 40 -19.76 32.77 10.02
C HIS A 40 -19.16 31.38 9.81
N CYS A 41 -17.90 31.30 9.40
CA CYS A 41 -17.15 30.06 9.31
C CYS A 41 -16.58 29.71 10.70
N ASN A 42 -17.15 28.67 11.33
CA ASN A 42 -16.70 28.14 12.60
C ASN A 42 -17.08 26.66 12.72
N PRO A 43 -16.57 25.93 13.72
CA PRO A 43 -16.84 24.49 13.87
C PRO A 43 -18.30 24.12 14.11
N GLU A 44 -19.12 25.05 14.62
CA GLU A 44 -20.57 24.85 14.80
C GLU A 44 -21.35 25.07 13.50
N ASN A 45 -20.75 25.79 12.54
CA ASN A 45 -21.36 26.12 11.25
C ASN A 45 -20.41 25.86 10.06
N PRO A 46 -19.97 24.61 9.86
CA PRO A 46 -18.95 24.27 8.87
C PRO A 46 -19.40 24.51 7.42
N LEU A 47 -20.71 24.53 7.15
CA LEU A 47 -21.27 24.79 5.82
C LEU A 47 -21.13 26.25 5.37
N ARG A 48 -20.78 27.16 6.28
CA ARG A 48 -20.44 28.57 6.00
C ARG A 48 -18.95 28.79 5.77
N CYS A 49 -18.15 27.72 5.82
CA CYS A 49 -16.75 27.75 5.43
C CYS A 49 -16.58 27.41 3.95
N ALA A 50 -15.49 27.86 3.35
CA ALA A 50 -15.05 27.31 2.07
C ALA A 50 -14.87 25.79 2.20
N ALA A 51 -15.19 25.04 1.14
CA ALA A 51 -15.16 23.58 1.20
C ALA A 51 -13.75 23.05 1.59
N GLY A 52 -12.69 23.72 1.15
CA GLY A 52 -11.32 23.38 1.49
C GLY A 52 -10.84 23.86 2.84
N ASP A 53 -11.56 24.73 3.56
CA ASP A 53 -11.07 25.31 4.83
C ASP A 53 -11.25 24.35 6.01
N LEU A 54 -10.20 23.60 6.33
CA LEU A 54 -10.24 22.61 7.41
C LEU A 54 -9.92 23.22 8.77
N THR A 55 -9.33 24.42 8.77
CA THR A 55 -8.97 25.12 10.00
C THR A 55 -10.17 25.86 10.56
N GLY A 56 -10.95 26.53 9.71
CA GLY A 56 -12.18 27.22 10.09
C GLY A 56 -13.30 26.26 10.51
N LYS A 57 -13.48 25.15 9.78
CA LYS A 57 -14.46 24.11 10.13
C LYS A 57 -14.04 23.24 11.33
N GLY A 58 -12.74 23.18 11.60
CA GLY A 58 -12.17 22.27 12.58
C GLY A 58 -11.31 23.02 13.57
N SER A 59 -10.02 22.68 13.57
CA SER A 59 -9.06 23.34 14.44
C SER A 59 -7.69 23.45 13.76
N ARG A 60 -6.88 24.36 14.31
CA ARG A 60 -5.47 24.45 13.96
C ARG A 60 -4.74 23.18 14.40
N ILE A 61 -3.79 22.75 13.58
CA ILE A 61 -2.95 21.58 13.86
C ILE A 61 -1.63 22.02 14.48
N ASN A 62 -1.28 21.44 15.62
CA ASN A 62 0.00 21.68 16.27
C ASN A 62 1.02 20.65 15.80
N ILE A 63 2.03 21.11 15.05
CA ILE A 63 3.08 20.25 14.50
C ILE A 63 4.35 20.42 15.33
N SER A 64 4.85 19.35 15.92
CA SER A 64 6.12 19.36 16.65
C SER A 64 7.26 18.81 15.81
N ALA A 65 8.44 19.45 15.92
CA ALA A 65 9.68 19.03 15.27
C ALA A 65 10.20 17.67 15.77
N LYS A 66 9.80 17.22 16.97
CA LYS A 66 10.17 15.91 17.52
C LYS A 66 8.94 15.11 17.93
N LYS A 67 9.06 13.78 17.85
CA LYS A 67 8.09 12.86 18.45
C LYS A 67 8.17 13.04 19.96
N SER A 68 7.25 13.82 20.51
CA SER A 68 7.21 14.12 21.94
C SER A 68 6.41 13.05 22.66
N ASN A 69 6.87 12.63 23.84
CA ASN A 69 6.09 11.80 24.77
C ASN A 69 5.06 12.63 25.54
N ASP A 70 5.06 13.96 25.37
CA ASP A 70 4.03 14.84 25.94
C ASP A 70 2.69 14.61 25.24
N LYS A 71 1.70 14.15 26.00
CA LYS A 71 0.32 13.91 25.54
C LYS A 71 -0.35 15.16 24.95
N LYS A 72 0.17 16.36 25.25
CA LYS A 72 -0.33 17.64 24.70
C LYS A 72 0.15 17.90 23.26
N ILE A 73 1.24 17.27 22.83
CA ILE A 73 1.80 17.44 21.47
C ILE A 73 1.38 16.24 20.62
N ARG A 74 0.34 16.43 19.80
CA ARG A 74 -0.21 15.36 18.96
C ARG A 74 0.31 15.48 17.52
N ASN A 75 1.22 14.59 17.14
CA ASN A 75 1.66 14.43 15.74
C ASN A 75 0.67 13.62 14.88
N LYS A 76 -0.44 13.16 15.47
CA LYS A 76 -1.53 12.46 14.78
C LYS A 76 -2.82 13.21 15.05
N VAL A 77 -3.53 13.58 13.99
CA VAL A 77 -4.80 14.31 14.05
C VAL A 77 -5.86 13.46 13.37
N PHE A 78 -7.01 13.33 14.01
CA PHE A 78 -8.20 12.73 13.43
C PHE A 78 -9.23 13.83 13.21
N TYR A 79 -9.76 13.92 12.00
CA TYR A 79 -10.72 14.94 11.60
C TYR A 79 -11.76 14.34 10.66
N THR A 80 -13.02 14.72 10.88
CA THR A 80 -14.16 14.28 10.05
C THR A 80 -14.84 15.53 9.49
N ASP A 81 -15.09 15.53 8.18
CA ASP A 81 -15.74 16.63 7.46
C ASP A 81 -16.94 16.09 6.68
N VAL A 82 -17.99 16.89 6.57
CA VAL A 82 -19.25 16.54 5.88
C VAL A 82 -19.33 17.08 4.45
N GLN A 83 -18.42 17.97 4.06
CA GLN A 83 -18.40 18.76 2.82
C GLN A 83 -17.03 18.69 2.11
N LEU A 84 -16.40 17.53 2.15
CA LEU A 84 -15.17 17.19 1.43
C LEU A 84 -15.33 15.86 0.69
N PRO A 85 -16.12 15.82 -0.40
CA PRO A 85 -16.40 14.57 -1.08
C PRO A 85 -15.16 14.04 -1.78
N LEU A 86 -14.96 12.72 -1.73
CA LEU A 86 -13.94 12.02 -2.51
C LEU A 86 -14.45 11.60 -3.91
N SER A 87 -15.71 11.87 -4.24
CA SER A 87 -16.35 11.51 -5.50
C SER A 87 -17.30 12.61 -5.99
N GLY A 88 -17.80 12.50 -7.22
CA GLY A 88 -18.65 13.51 -7.83
C GLY A 88 -17.89 14.69 -8.47
N PRO A 89 -18.60 15.74 -8.90
CA PRO A 89 -18.03 16.89 -9.60
C PRO A 89 -17.09 17.72 -8.71
N ASP A 90 -17.44 17.90 -7.43
CA ASP A 90 -16.70 18.73 -6.46
C ASP A 90 -15.68 17.92 -5.63
N LYS A 91 -15.19 16.81 -6.17
CA LYS A 91 -14.28 15.92 -5.45
C LYS A 91 -12.94 16.60 -5.15
N ILE A 92 -12.33 16.21 -4.02
CA ILE A 92 -10.98 16.66 -3.64
C ILE A 92 -9.85 15.75 -4.12
N LEU A 93 -10.17 14.63 -4.76
CA LEU A 93 -9.17 13.79 -5.41
C LEU A 93 -8.52 14.54 -6.59
N GLY A 94 -7.19 14.60 -6.61
CA GLY A 94 -6.42 15.40 -7.59
C GLY A 94 -6.26 16.87 -7.20
N LYS A 95 -6.55 17.22 -5.94
CA LYS A 95 -6.32 18.56 -5.36
C LYS A 95 -5.11 18.55 -4.42
N GLY A 96 -4.68 19.72 -3.98
CA GLY A 96 -3.54 19.87 -3.07
C GLY A 96 -4.00 20.09 -1.64
N LEU A 97 -3.47 19.32 -0.67
CA LEU A 97 -3.58 19.65 0.75
C LEU A 97 -2.39 20.53 1.14
N VAL A 98 -2.66 21.66 1.79
CA VAL A 98 -1.63 22.63 2.22
C VAL A 98 -1.66 22.79 3.74
N ILE A 99 -0.48 22.82 4.32
CA ILE A 99 -0.24 23.15 5.72
C ILE A 99 0.42 24.53 5.73
N HIS A 100 -0.17 25.46 6.46
CA HIS A 100 0.33 26.82 6.65
C HIS A 100 1.07 26.93 7.97
N ASP A 101 2.04 27.83 8.01
CA ASP A 101 2.83 28.18 9.19
C ASP A 101 2.45 29.57 9.65
N ASP A 102 1.88 29.63 10.86
CA ASP A 102 1.40 30.85 11.50
C ASP A 102 2.52 31.84 11.83
N PHE A 103 3.79 31.38 11.85
CA PHE A 103 4.96 32.19 12.17
C PHE A 103 5.90 32.34 10.96
N ALA A 104 5.38 32.18 9.77
CA ALA A 104 6.17 32.22 8.54
C ALA A 104 6.83 33.59 8.33
N PRO A 105 8.13 33.62 7.95
CA PRO A 105 8.78 34.85 7.51
C PRO A 105 8.10 35.41 6.25
N PRO A 106 7.90 36.74 6.13
CA PRO A 106 7.19 37.34 4.99
C PRO A 106 7.75 36.98 3.60
N HIS A 107 9.06 36.75 3.50
CA HIS A 107 9.74 36.42 2.24
C HIS A 107 9.60 34.94 1.83
N ARG A 108 9.27 34.05 2.78
CA ARG A 108 9.07 32.61 2.52
C ARG A 108 7.66 32.31 2.02
N GLY A 109 6.68 33.11 2.45
CA GLY A 109 5.27 32.77 2.36
C GLY A 109 4.84 31.82 3.47
N ASP A 110 3.54 31.74 3.73
CA ASP A 110 2.93 31.00 4.84
C ASP A 110 2.85 29.49 4.59
N ARG A 111 2.67 29.06 3.33
CA ARG A 111 2.60 27.64 2.94
C ARG A 111 3.86 26.88 3.36
N LEU A 112 3.78 26.09 4.42
CA LEU A 112 4.88 25.32 4.99
C LEU A 112 5.15 24.04 4.21
N ALA A 113 4.08 23.32 3.89
CA ALA A 113 4.14 22.04 3.19
C ALA A 113 2.87 21.82 2.37
N CYS A 114 2.99 21.01 1.32
CA CYS A 114 1.86 20.65 0.48
C CYS A 114 2.02 19.23 -0.06
N ALA A 115 0.90 18.55 -0.33
CA ALA A 115 0.86 17.23 -0.94
C ALA A 115 -0.37 17.08 -1.83
N GLY A 116 -0.28 16.27 -2.89
CA GLY A 116 -1.43 15.91 -3.70
C GLY A 116 -2.30 14.88 -3.00
N ILE A 117 -3.63 15.07 -3.03
CA ILE A 117 -4.62 14.14 -2.52
C ILE A 117 -4.90 13.11 -3.60
N ARG A 118 -4.43 11.88 -3.39
CA ARG A 118 -4.48 10.81 -4.40
C ARG A 118 -5.21 9.60 -3.86
N ILE A 119 -5.87 8.88 -4.76
CA ILE A 119 -6.40 7.56 -4.44
C ILE A 119 -5.21 6.66 -4.06
N ARG A 120 -5.36 5.97 -2.94
CA ARG A 120 -4.55 4.82 -2.59
C ARG A 120 -5.45 3.61 -2.68
N HIS A 121 -4.97 2.59 -3.39
CA HIS A 121 -5.68 1.33 -3.50
C HIS A 121 -5.13 0.39 -2.43
N PRO A 122 -6.01 -0.31 -1.70
CA PRO A 122 -5.62 -1.38 -0.79
C PRO A 122 -4.82 -2.43 -1.55
N VAL A 123 -3.79 -2.97 -0.91
CA VAL A 123 -3.10 -4.13 -1.46
C VAL A 123 -3.83 -5.37 -1.00
N LYS A 124 -4.36 -6.13 -1.96
CA LYS A 124 -4.88 -7.47 -1.76
C LYS A 124 -3.93 -8.46 -2.43
N ALA A 125 -3.65 -9.55 -1.76
CA ALA A 125 -2.79 -10.61 -2.27
C ALA A 125 -3.32 -11.97 -1.85
N SER A 126 -3.01 -12.99 -2.66
CA SER A 126 -3.44 -14.36 -2.42
C SER A 126 -2.34 -15.36 -2.77
N VAL A 127 -2.44 -16.53 -2.14
CA VAL A 127 -1.56 -17.68 -2.37
C VAL A 127 -2.45 -18.88 -2.63
N GLY A 128 -2.37 -19.48 -3.83
CA GLY A 128 -3.19 -20.66 -4.16
C GLY A 128 -2.61 -21.60 -5.22
N GLY A 129 -1.56 -21.20 -5.93
CA GLY A 129 -0.86 -22.05 -6.90
C GLY A 129 0.19 -22.94 -6.22
N TRP A 130 -0.27 -23.90 -5.41
CA TRP A 130 0.58 -24.81 -4.64
C TRP A 130 1.37 -25.75 -5.56
N LEU A 131 2.70 -25.77 -5.38
CA LEU A 131 3.65 -26.60 -6.13
C LEU A 131 4.45 -27.47 -5.17
N SER A 132 4.76 -28.69 -5.61
CA SER A 132 5.70 -29.60 -4.97
C SER A 132 6.72 -30.12 -5.99
N GLY A 133 7.87 -30.61 -5.52
CA GLY A 133 8.86 -31.24 -6.41
C GLY A 133 8.39 -32.62 -6.92
N PRO A 134 9.03 -33.16 -7.98
CA PRO A 134 8.71 -34.50 -8.45
C PRO A 134 8.99 -35.53 -7.36
N ALA A 135 8.16 -36.57 -7.32
CA ALA A 135 8.12 -37.59 -6.27
C ALA A 135 7.71 -37.10 -4.86
N ILE A 136 7.31 -35.83 -4.69
CA ILE A 136 6.67 -35.35 -3.45
C ILE A 136 5.16 -35.27 -3.70
N GLU A 137 4.45 -36.31 -3.30
CA GLU A 137 2.98 -36.29 -3.31
C GLU A 137 2.46 -35.23 -2.32
N SER A 138 1.65 -34.31 -2.85
CA SER A 138 0.97 -33.27 -2.08
C SER A 138 -0.43 -33.06 -2.64
N ASN A 139 -1.43 -33.23 -1.79
CA ASN A 139 -2.83 -32.90 -2.10
C ASN A 139 -3.22 -31.55 -1.48
N VAL A 140 -2.24 -30.80 -1.00
CA VAL A 140 -2.48 -29.51 -0.34
C VAL A 140 -3.04 -28.53 -1.36
N SER A 141 -4.24 -28.06 -1.08
CA SER A 141 -4.96 -27.09 -1.91
C SER A 141 -5.69 -26.09 -1.03
N GLY A 142 -6.18 -25.02 -1.64
CA GLY A 142 -6.85 -23.92 -0.95
C GLY A 142 -6.15 -22.59 -1.17
N VAL A 143 -6.55 -21.56 -0.43
CA VAL A 143 -6.06 -20.20 -0.61
C VAL A 143 -5.76 -19.52 0.71
N ILE A 144 -4.66 -18.76 0.75
CA ILE A 144 -4.39 -17.78 1.79
C ILE A 144 -4.59 -16.40 1.20
N TYR A 145 -5.38 -15.56 1.87
CA TYR A 145 -5.66 -14.18 1.47
C TYR A 145 -5.02 -13.20 2.45
N PHE A 146 -4.55 -12.08 1.91
CA PHE A 146 -4.02 -10.94 2.65
C PHE A 146 -4.63 -9.65 2.09
N SER A 147 -4.93 -8.69 2.97
CA SER A 147 -5.44 -7.37 2.63
C SER A 147 -4.84 -6.34 3.58
N GLN A 148 -4.35 -5.22 3.02
CA GLN A 148 -3.85 -4.09 3.80
C GLN A 148 -4.31 -2.80 3.12
N GLU A 149 -5.02 -1.94 3.87
CA GLU A 149 -5.60 -0.71 3.35
C GLU A 149 -4.53 0.34 3.00
N SER A 150 -3.56 0.51 3.90
CA SER A 150 -2.38 1.34 3.68
C SER A 150 -1.16 0.77 4.41
N ALA A 151 0.03 1.31 4.12
CA ALA A 151 1.27 0.91 4.77
C ALA A 151 1.30 1.13 6.31
N PHE A 152 0.33 1.87 6.85
CA PHE A 152 0.22 2.13 8.29
C PHE A 152 -0.87 1.31 8.98
N ASP A 153 -1.68 0.59 8.20
CA ASP A 153 -2.77 -0.22 8.70
C ASP A 153 -2.33 -1.66 8.97
N VAL A 154 -3.13 -2.37 9.75
CA VAL A 154 -2.90 -3.78 10.07
C VAL A 154 -3.17 -4.63 8.83
N THR A 155 -2.37 -5.67 8.62
CA THR A 155 -2.66 -6.66 7.57
C THR A 155 -3.71 -7.62 8.09
N GLU A 156 -4.81 -7.71 7.36
CA GLU A 156 -5.87 -8.69 7.60
C GLU A 156 -5.68 -9.86 6.65
N GLY A 157 -6.02 -11.07 7.09
CA GLY A 157 -5.91 -12.24 6.24
C GLY A 157 -6.83 -13.38 6.60
N LYS A 158 -6.88 -14.36 5.70
CA LYS A 158 -7.73 -15.55 5.81
C LYS A 158 -6.94 -16.75 5.33
N VAL A 159 -7.12 -17.90 5.98
CA VAL A 159 -6.44 -19.15 5.59
C VAL A 159 -7.51 -20.20 5.34
N GLU A 160 -7.52 -20.78 4.15
CA GLU A 160 -8.28 -22.00 3.86
C GLU A 160 -7.34 -22.98 3.18
N LEU A 161 -6.97 -24.04 3.89
CA LEU A 161 -6.13 -25.11 3.38
C LEU A 161 -6.84 -26.45 3.58
N SER A 162 -6.66 -27.36 2.63
CA SER A 162 -7.25 -28.70 2.64
C SER A 162 -6.26 -29.72 2.07
N GLY A 163 -6.49 -31.00 2.30
CA GLY A 163 -5.59 -32.07 1.87
C GLY A 163 -4.29 -32.12 2.67
N LEU A 164 -4.33 -31.66 3.92
CA LEU A 164 -3.19 -31.64 4.84
C LEU A 164 -2.93 -33.03 5.47
N ALA A 165 -3.93 -33.93 5.47
CA ALA A 165 -3.87 -35.32 5.92
C ALA A 165 -3.32 -35.51 7.36
N GLY A 166 -3.38 -34.49 8.21
CA GLY A 166 -2.74 -34.49 9.54
C GLY A 166 -1.21 -34.50 9.51
N LEU A 167 -0.60 -34.37 8.33
CA LEU A 167 0.86 -34.42 8.14
C LEU A 167 1.51 -33.04 8.22
N ALA A 168 0.74 -31.98 8.02
CA ALA A 168 1.21 -30.61 8.06
C ALA A 168 1.64 -30.19 9.48
N GLY A 169 2.60 -29.27 9.54
CA GLY A 169 3.10 -28.64 10.76
C GLY A 169 2.98 -27.12 10.67
N GLY A 170 4.11 -26.44 10.44
CA GLY A 170 4.14 -24.99 10.26
C GLY A 170 3.96 -24.53 8.80
N TYR A 171 3.63 -23.27 8.61
CA TYR A 171 3.64 -22.57 7.33
C TYR A 171 4.21 -21.16 7.52
N HIS A 172 5.09 -20.76 6.60
CA HIS A 172 5.86 -19.52 6.74
C HIS A 172 5.99 -18.81 5.40
N VAL A 173 6.15 -17.50 5.42
CA VAL A 173 6.63 -16.71 4.29
C VAL A 173 8.15 -16.81 4.21
N HIS A 174 8.66 -17.14 3.04
CA HIS A 174 10.09 -17.25 2.75
C HIS A 174 10.59 -16.04 1.95
N ASN A 175 11.91 -15.89 1.82
CA ASN A 175 12.49 -14.68 1.22
C ASN A 175 12.19 -14.52 -0.28
N LEU A 176 12.17 -15.60 -1.06
CA LEU A 176 12.07 -15.52 -2.52
C LEU A 176 10.73 -16.09 -3.04
N TRP A 177 10.38 -15.72 -4.27
CA TRP A 177 9.25 -16.33 -4.99
C TRP A 177 9.54 -17.79 -5.33
N VAL A 178 8.49 -18.54 -5.68
CA VAL A 178 8.63 -19.93 -6.13
C VAL A 178 9.06 -19.97 -7.60
N PRO A 179 10.24 -20.53 -7.95
CA PRO A 179 10.65 -20.72 -9.34
C PRO A 179 9.90 -21.91 -9.96
N ILE A 180 9.09 -21.64 -10.98
CA ILE A 180 8.20 -22.63 -11.61
C ILE A 180 9.00 -23.61 -12.52
N ASP A 181 10.15 -23.17 -12.98
CA ASP A 181 11.05 -23.90 -13.89
C ASP A 181 12.01 -24.87 -13.18
N LYS A 182 12.12 -24.79 -11.85
CA LYS A 182 12.96 -25.70 -11.07
C LYS A 182 12.22 -27.00 -10.76
N GLU A 183 12.96 -28.10 -10.86
CA GLU A 183 12.50 -29.42 -10.47
C GLU A 183 12.08 -29.46 -8.98
N PHE A 184 12.87 -28.86 -8.09
CA PHE A 184 12.55 -28.77 -6.66
C PHE A 184 12.26 -27.32 -6.24
N PRO A 185 11.03 -26.83 -6.44
CA PRO A 185 10.72 -25.40 -6.34
C PRO A 185 10.67 -24.87 -4.89
N CYS A 186 10.51 -25.74 -3.89
CA CYS A 186 10.31 -25.34 -2.49
C CYS A 186 11.54 -25.48 -1.58
N THR A 187 12.68 -25.91 -2.12
CA THR A 187 13.91 -26.14 -1.34
C THR A 187 14.50 -24.84 -0.80
N ASP A 188 15.44 -24.96 0.14
CA ASP A 188 16.16 -23.79 0.68
C ASP A 188 16.89 -23.00 -0.40
N ASP A 189 17.56 -23.67 -1.33
CA ASP A 189 18.22 -23.00 -2.46
C ASP A 189 17.25 -22.33 -3.45
N SER A 190 15.95 -22.64 -3.38
CA SER A 190 14.93 -22.10 -4.29
C SER A 190 14.20 -20.92 -3.68
N VAL A 191 13.72 -21.04 -2.44
CA VAL A 191 12.93 -19.98 -1.78
C VAL A 191 13.67 -19.28 -0.63
N SER A 192 14.91 -19.70 -0.32
CA SER A 192 15.70 -19.26 0.84
C SER A 192 15.03 -19.62 2.18
N GLY A 193 15.59 -19.17 3.31
CA GLY A 193 14.99 -19.25 4.64
C GLY A 193 13.76 -18.35 4.84
N HIS A 194 13.26 -18.34 6.08
CA HIS A 194 12.10 -17.55 6.48
C HIS A 194 12.34 -16.05 6.30
N PHE A 195 11.26 -15.32 6.03
CA PHE A 195 11.30 -13.88 5.91
C PHE A 195 11.42 -13.21 7.28
N ASN A 196 12.61 -12.73 7.61
CA ASN A 196 12.93 -12.10 8.90
C ASN A 196 13.70 -10.77 8.73
N PRO A 197 13.05 -9.72 8.21
CA PRO A 197 13.69 -8.44 7.93
C PRO A 197 14.14 -7.69 9.20
N TYR A 198 13.59 -8.05 10.36
CA TYR A 198 13.87 -7.40 11.65
C TYR A 198 14.83 -8.20 12.53
N HIS A 199 15.39 -9.30 12.00
CA HIS A 199 16.37 -10.15 12.70
C HIS A 199 15.88 -10.62 14.08
N VAL A 200 14.60 -11.01 14.17
CA VAL A 200 14.02 -11.58 15.38
C VAL A 200 14.75 -12.87 15.72
N ASN A 201 15.14 -13.02 16.99
CA ASN A 201 15.80 -14.22 17.47
C ASN A 201 14.78 -15.30 17.83
N VAL A 202 14.60 -16.27 16.94
CA VAL A 202 13.61 -17.35 17.06
C VAL A 202 13.84 -18.20 18.32
N SER A 203 15.08 -18.39 18.76
CA SER A 203 15.41 -19.21 19.94
C SER A 203 14.94 -18.61 21.26
N LEU A 204 14.71 -17.29 21.30
CA LEU A 204 14.17 -16.57 22.45
C LEU A 204 12.69 -16.25 22.28
N GLY A 205 12.10 -16.66 21.15
CA GLY A 205 10.73 -16.40 20.80
C GLY A 205 9.74 -17.16 21.71
N PRO A 206 8.54 -16.61 21.92
CA PRO A 206 7.47 -17.31 22.62
C PRO A 206 6.99 -18.54 21.83
N ALA A 207 6.31 -19.46 22.51
CA ALA A 207 5.65 -20.58 21.84
C ALA A 207 4.59 -20.08 20.82
N PRO A 208 4.27 -20.83 19.75
CA PRO A 208 3.27 -20.43 18.77
C PRO A 208 1.92 -20.04 19.40
N GLY A 209 1.37 -18.90 18.99
CA GLY A 209 0.09 -18.36 19.43
C GLY A 209 0.10 -17.63 20.78
N VAL A 210 1.25 -17.51 21.45
CA VAL A 210 1.36 -16.92 22.80
C VAL A 210 1.85 -15.47 22.78
N GLY A 211 2.76 -15.14 21.87
CA GLY A 211 3.39 -13.82 21.77
C GLY A 211 2.62 -12.80 20.95
N SER A 212 3.10 -11.56 20.98
CA SER A 212 2.66 -10.51 20.03
C SER A 212 3.33 -10.67 18.67
N ASN A 213 2.73 -10.12 17.60
CA ASN A 213 3.20 -10.35 16.22
C ASN A 213 4.66 -9.90 15.96
N ASP A 214 5.18 -8.96 16.74
CA ASP A 214 6.55 -8.45 16.66
C ASP A 214 7.59 -9.37 17.32
N GLN A 215 7.17 -10.35 18.12
CA GLN A 215 8.05 -11.31 18.77
C GLN A 215 8.40 -12.52 17.89
N TYR A 216 7.78 -12.62 16.71
CA TYR A 216 8.02 -13.66 15.73
C TYR A 216 8.67 -13.07 14.47
N GLU A 217 9.29 -13.92 13.66
CA GLU A 217 9.73 -13.51 12.32
C GLU A 217 8.54 -12.95 11.54
N ALA A 218 8.76 -11.91 10.73
CA ALA A 218 7.68 -11.30 9.96
C ALA A 218 6.94 -12.35 9.09
N GLY A 219 7.67 -13.34 8.58
CA GLY A 219 7.12 -14.46 7.82
C GLY A 219 6.60 -15.65 8.63
N ASP A 220 6.71 -15.68 9.96
CA ASP A 220 6.26 -16.82 10.75
C ASP A 220 4.74 -16.78 10.98
N LEU A 221 3.98 -17.31 10.02
CA LEU A 221 2.53 -17.30 10.07
C LEU A 221 1.99 -18.29 11.11
N SER A 222 2.58 -19.48 11.25
CA SER A 222 2.12 -20.44 12.26
C SER A 222 2.42 -20.02 13.69
N GLY A 223 3.59 -19.42 13.93
CA GLY A 223 3.94 -18.84 15.22
C GLY A 223 2.95 -17.76 15.65
N LYS A 224 2.45 -16.96 14.72
CA LYS A 224 1.50 -15.86 15.00
C LYS A 224 0.03 -16.29 15.00
N HIS A 225 -0.36 -17.15 14.06
CA HIS A 225 -1.76 -17.42 13.71
C HIS A 225 -2.15 -18.90 13.87
N GLY A 226 -1.27 -19.73 14.42
CA GLY A 226 -1.56 -21.12 14.79
C GLY A 226 -1.01 -22.15 13.80
N MET A 227 -0.72 -23.34 14.35
CA MET A 227 -0.13 -24.47 13.65
C MET A 227 -1.18 -25.26 12.84
N LEU A 228 -0.73 -26.04 11.84
CA LEU A 228 -1.57 -26.94 11.03
C LEU A 228 -1.58 -28.39 11.57
N ASP A 229 -1.00 -28.61 12.74
CA ASP A 229 -0.82 -29.91 13.36
C ASP A 229 -2.13 -30.72 13.45
N GLY A 230 -2.13 -31.93 12.89
CA GLY A 230 -3.24 -32.87 12.98
C GLY A 230 -4.49 -32.49 12.18
N GLN A 231 -4.44 -31.41 11.38
CA GLN A 231 -5.54 -30.98 10.55
C GLN A 231 -5.48 -31.65 9.19
N ASP A 232 -6.65 -32.04 8.64
CA ASP A 232 -6.79 -32.32 7.20
C ASP A 232 -7.28 -31.09 6.44
N VAL A 233 -8.20 -30.34 7.06
CA VAL A 233 -8.72 -29.07 6.59
C VAL A 233 -8.53 -28.02 7.68
N TYR A 234 -7.89 -26.91 7.34
CA TYR A 234 -7.64 -25.80 8.24
C TYR A 234 -8.33 -24.54 7.71
N ARG A 235 -9.18 -23.93 8.52
CA ARG A 235 -9.90 -22.71 8.20
C ARG A 235 -9.71 -21.67 9.29
N MET A 236 -9.11 -20.56 8.92
CA MET A 236 -9.02 -19.35 9.73
C MET A 236 -9.75 -18.24 8.98
N PRO A 237 -10.98 -17.89 9.38
CA PRO A 237 -11.83 -16.97 8.63
C PRO A 237 -11.29 -15.54 8.61
N ASP A 238 -10.59 -15.13 9.66
CA ASP A 238 -9.95 -13.82 9.80
C ASP A 238 -8.76 -13.91 10.77
N PHE A 239 -7.64 -13.28 10.41
CA PHE A 239 -6.53 -12.95 11.31
C PHE A 239 -6.05 -11.52 11.08
N ARG A 240 -5.35 -10.97 12.07
CA ARG A 240 -4.80 -9.61 12.03
C ARG A 240 -3.33 -9.66 12.41
N ASP A 241 -2.49 -9.01 11.61
CA ASP A 241 -1.04 -9.02 11.77
C ASP A 241 -0.47 -7.62 11.57
N VAL A 242 0.07 -7.06 12.65
CA VAL A 242 0.70 -5.72 12.63
C VAL A 242 2.13 -5.74 12.09
N ASN A 243 2.71 -6.94 11.87
CA ASN A 243 4.11 -7.16 11.52
C ASN A 243 4.28 -7.94 10.20
N LEU A 244 3.24 -8.01 9.37
CA LEU A 244 3.24 -8.66 8.06
C LEU A 244 2.94 -7.64 6.95
N PRO A 245 3.90 -6.80 6.54
CA PRO A 245 3.65 -5.71 5.61
C PRO A 245 3.35 -6.21 4.19
N LEU A 246 2.35 -5.63 3.53
CA LEU A 246 2.08 -5.78 2.08
C LEU A 246 2.60 -4.59 1.26
N HIS A 247 3.04 -3.52 1.93
CA HIS A 247 3.61 -2.32 1.31
C HIS A 247 5.11 -2.15 1.62
N GLY A 248 5.76 -1.31 0.81
CA GLY A 248 7.13 -0.87 1.06
C GLY A 248 8.19 -1.94 0.80
N PRO A 249 9.45 -1.68 1.18
CA PRO A 249 10.59 -2.54 0.85
C PRO A 249 10.56 -3.91 1.54
N HIS A 250 9.82 -4.03 2.64
CA HIS A 250 9.65 -5.28 3.39
C HIS A 250 8.37 -6.04 3.00
N SER A 251 7.68 -5.65 1.92
CA SER A 251 6.46 -6.33 1.49
C SER A 251 6.67 -7.84 1.32
N VAL A 252 5.68 -8.62 1.76
CA VAL A 252 5.62 -10.07 1.49
C VAL A 252 5.00 -10.40 0.13
N VAL A 253 4.42 -9.43 -0.57
CA VAL A 253 3.91 -9.63 -1.93
C VAL A 253 5.08 -9.94 -2.87
N GLY A 254 4.94 -10.99 -3.69
CA GLY A 254 6.01 -11.49 -4.55
C GLY A 254 7.00 -12.42 -3.84
N ARG A 255 6.81 -12.74 -2.56
CA ARG A 255 7.52 -13.82 -1.85
C ARG A 255 6.76 -15.13 -1.95
N SER A 256 7.20 -16.17 -1.26
CA SER A 256 6.50 -17.46 -1.23
C SER A 256 6.01 -17.80 0.17
N VAL A 257 4.92 -18.58 0.24
CA VAL A 257 4.55 -19.34 1.43
C VAL A 257 4.97 -20.78 1.23
N VAL A 258 5.55 -21.38 2.26
CA VAL A 258 5.88 -22.81 2.32
C VAL A 258 5.07 -23.45 3.43
N VAL A 259 4.40 -24.56 3.13
CA VAL A 259 3.78 -25.44 4.13
C VAL A 259 4.75 -26.57 4.42
N HIS A 260 5.05 -26.80 5.69
CA HIS A 260 5.96 -27.84 6.16
C HIS A 260 5.19 -29.06 6.65
N LYS A 261 5.75 -30.26 6.46
CA LYS A 261 5.32 -31.46 7.19
C LYS A 261 5.85 -31.39 8.62
N LYS A 262 5.06 -31.87 9.57
CA LYS A 262 5.48 -32.04 10.97
C LYS A 262 6.70 -32.95 11.08
N ALA A 263 6.75 -34.00 10.26
CA ALA A 263 7.92 -34.88 10.18
C ALA A 263 9.13 -34.11 9.62
N ARG A 264 10.17 -33.94 10.46
CA ARG A 264 11.46 -33.32 10.11
C ARG A 264 11.38 -31.89 9.57
N ASN A 265 10.27 -31.18 9.81
CA ASN A 265 10.02 -29.84 9.27
C ASN A 265 10.19 -29.76 7.73
N PHE A 266 9.85 -30.84 7.03
CA PHE A 266 10.10 -30.98 5.59
C PHE A 266 9.24 -30.00 4.78
N ARG A 267 9.85 -29.21 3.89
CA ARG A 267 9.14 -28.27 3.01
C ARG A 267 8.29 -29.05 2.00
N TRP A 268 6.98 -29.09 2.23
CA TRP A 268 6.08 -29.99 1.52
C TRP A 268 5.60 -29.41 0.20
N THR A 269 5.00 -28.23 0.28
CA THR A 269 4.46 -27.50 -0.86
C THR A 269 4.71 -26.02 -0.66
N CYS A 270 4.76 -25.27 -1.75
CA CYS A 270 4.97 -23.84 -1.71
C CYS A 270 4.21 -23.13 -2.82
N ALA A 271 3.91 -21.85 -2.61
CA ALA A 271 3.24 -21.03 -3.60
C ALA A 271 3.67 -19.57 -3.46
N THR A 272 3.69 -18.83 -4.56
CA THR A 272 4.03 -17.40 -4.57
C THR A 272 2.83 -16.57 -4.10
N ILE A 273 3.08 -15.58 -3.25
CA ILE A 273 2.12 -14.54 -2.86
C ILE A 273 1.94 -13.59 -4.04
N GLN A 274 0.80 -13.71 -4.72
CA GLN A 274 0.47 -12.92 -5.89
C GLN A 274 -0.48 -11.79 -5.51
N PRO A 275 -0.36 -10.59 -6.11
CA PRO A 275 -1.40 -9.57 -5.99
C PRO A 275 -2.73 -10.12 -6.51
N ASP A 276 -3.82 -9.91 -5.75
CA ASP A 276 -5.16 -10.29 -6.19
C ASP A 276 -5.63 -9.27 -7.24
N HIS A 277 -5.63 -9.70 -8.50
CA HIS A 277 -6.02 -8.90 -9.65
C HIS A 277 -7.52 -9.05 -9.92
N ARG A 278 -8.38 -8.76 -8.94
CA ARG A 278 -9.81 -8.59 -9.25
C ARG A 278 -9.99 -7.31 -10.06
N GLU A 279 -10.75 -7.41 -11.16
CA GLU A 279 -11.06 -6.32 -12.09
C GLU A 279 -11.68 -5.09 -11.38
N ASP A 280 -12.27 -5.31 -10.20
CA ASP A 280 -13.00 -4.31 -9.43
C ASP A 280 -12.09 -3.36 -8.61
N GLY A 281 -10.80 -3.69 -8.44
CA GLY A 281 -9.92 -2.98 -7.50
C GLY A 281 -8.55 -2.56 -8.04
N VAL A 282 -8.00 -3.28 -9.02
CA VAL A 282 -6.70 -2.97 -9.61
C VAL A 282 -6.90 -2.60 -11.09
N ARG A 283 -7.05 -1.31 -11.36
CA ARG A 283 -7.10 -0.82 -12.74
C ARG A 283 -5.71 -0.97 -13.36
N LYS A 284 -5.53 -1.97 -14.22
CA LYS A 284 -4.37 -2.04 -15.12
C LYS A 284 -4.42 -0.81 -16.02
N VAL A 285 -3.57 0.17 -15.75
CA VAL A 285 -3.47 1.36 -16.59
C VAL A 285 -2.51 1.05 -17.72
N ILE A 286 -3.03 1.06 -18.95
CA ILE A 286 -2.23 0.89 -20.16
C ILE A 286 -2.11 2.26 -20.82
N GLY A 287 -0.90 2.81 -20.83
CA GLY A 287 -0.55 3.97 -21.64
C GLY A 287 0.01 3.52 -22.98
N LEU A 288 -0.43 4.15 -24.07
CA LEU A 288 0.13 3.94 -25.40
C LEU A 288 0.57 5.29 -25.97
N ALA A 289 1.87 5.47 -26.16
CA ALA A 289 2.42 6.57 -26.94
C ALA A 289 2.75 6.04 -28.34
N SER A 290 2.19 6.64 -29.39
CA SER A 290 2.41 6.22 -30.78
C SER A 290 3.05 7.35 -31.60
N PHE A 291 3.98 6.99 -32.48
CA PHE A 291 4.78 7.92 -33.28
C PHE A 291 4.49 7.75 -34.78
N HIS A 292 3.23 7.96 -35.19
CA HIS A 292 2.76 7.68 -36.57
C HIS A 292 2.55 8.94 -37.44
N LYS A 293 3.00 10.12 -37.00
CA LYS A 293 2.80 11.37 -37.74
C LYS A 293 3.73 11.47 -38.95
N GLN A 294 3.20 11.84 -40.12
CA GLN A 294 4.00 12.16 -41.30
C GLN A 294 4.98 13.31 -41.00
N GLY A 295 6.25 13.15 -41.41
CA GLY A 295 7.32 14.13 -41.18
C GLY A 295 8.21 13.88 -39.93
N ILE A 296 7.99 12.80 -39.17
CA ILE A 296 8.84 12.43 -38.03
C ILE A 296 9.75 11.25 -38.40
N ALA A 297 11.03 11.30 -38.01
CA ALA A 297 12.07 10.32 -38.35
C ALA A 297 11.99 8.97 -37.60
N VAL A 298 11.00 8.82 -36.73
CA VAL A 298 10.85 7.68 -35.82
C VAL A 298 9.43 7.14 -35.95
N GLU A 299 9.32 5.83 -36.11
CA GLU A 299 8.05 5.11 -36.18
C GLU A 299 8.03 4.01 -35.12
N GLY A 300 6.88 3.86 -34.47
CA GLY A 300 6.70 2.85 -33.44
C GLY A 300 5.76 3.29 -32.33
N PHE A 301 5.74 2.50 -31.27
CA PHE A 301 4.95 2.79 -30.08
C PHE A 301 5.69 2.37 -28.81
N ILE A 302 5.38 3.06 -27.72
CA ILE A 302 5.78 2.69 -26.37
C ILE A 302 4.51 2.29 -25.64
N ARG A 303 4.46 1.03 -25.20
CA ARG A 303 3.41 0.54 -24.32
C ARG A 303 3.91 0.58 -22.88
N LEU A 304 3.21 1.34 -22.06
CA LEU A 304 3.45 1.47 -20.63
C LEU A 304 2.37 0.69 -19.90
N VAL A 305 2.77 -0.29 -19.10
CA VAL A 305 1.84 -1.00 -18.22
C VAL A 305 2.16 -0.61 -16.80
N SER A 306 1.17 -0.02 -16.12
CA SER A 306 1.26 0.23 -14.69
C SER A 306 0.24 -0.60 -13.93
N THR A 307 0.75 -1.30 -12.93
CA THR A 307 -0.03 -1.94 -11.87
C THR A 307 0.17 -1.11 -10.60
N ASN A 308 -0.91 -0.58 -10.04
CA ASN A 308 -0.92 0.18 -8.79
C ASN A 308 -0.08 1.47 -8.77
N GLY A 309 0.17 2.10 -9.92
CA GLY A 309 0.84 3.41 -10.00
C GLY A 309 2.30 3.42 -9.53
N LEU A 310 2.93 2.26 -9.29
CA LEU A 310 4.27 2.16 -8.69
C LEU A 310 5.24 1.22 -9.42
N SER A 311 4.86 0.61 -10.56
CA SER A 311 5.82 -0.05 -11.44
C SER A 311 5.44 0.21 -12.90
N LEU A 312 6.42 0.62 -13.70
CA LEU A 312 6.32 0.83 -15.15
C LEU A 312 7.06 -0.32 -15.83
N ALA A 313 6.34 -1.32 -16.36
CA ALA A 313 6.93 -2.22 -17.34
C ALA A 313 6.75 -1.59 -18.73
N SER A 314 7.86 -1.22 -19.38
CA SER A 314 7.86 -0.62 -20.72
C SER A 314 8.20 -1.70 -21.75
N LYS A 315 7.32 -1.92 -22.74
CA LYS A 315 7.65 -2.66 -23.97
C LYS A 315 7.77 -1.65 -25.10
N GLN A 316 8.96 -1.58 -25.70
CA GLN A 316 9.29 -0.62 -26.75
C GLN A 316 9.49 -1.33 -28.08
N GLN A 317 8.92 -0.78 -29.14
CA GLN A 317 9.26 -1.14 -30.51
C GLN A 317 9.39 0.17 -31.28
N ILE A 318 10.63 0.63 -31.43
CA ILE A 318 10.97 1.91 -32.05
C ILE A 318 11.97 1.64 -33.17
N THR A 319 11.64 2.10 -34.37
CA THR A 319 12.51 1.99 -35.55
C THR A 319 12.72 3.35 -36.16
N ARG A 320 13.98 3.67 -36.48
CA ARG A 320 14.32 4.88 -37.23
C ARG A 320 13.89 4.68 -38.68
N ARG A 321 13.11 5.61 -39.24
CA ARG A 321 12.83 5.59 -40.68
C ARG A 321 14.13 5.94 -41.41
N ASN A 322 14.59 5.04 -42.28
CA ASN A 322 15.67 5.35 -43.20
C ASN A 322 15.15 6.40 -44.18
N THR A 323 15.58 7.64 -44.00
CA THR A 323 15.45 8.70 -45.00
C THR A 323 16.40 8.36 -46.14
N LYS A 324 15.84 7.88 -47.26
CA LYS A 324 16.48 8.06 -48.57
C LYS A 324 16.25 9.49 -49.02
#